data_AF-A0A958SIS2-F1
#
_entry.id   AF-A0A958SIS2-F1
#
_cell.length_a   1.000
_cell.length_b   1.000
_cell.length_c   1.000
_cell.angle_alpha   90.00
_cell.angle_beta   90.00
_cell.angle_gamma   90.00
#
_symmetry.space_group_name_H-M   'P 1'
#
loop_
_entity.id
_entity.type
_entity.pdbx_description
1 polymer ?
#
loop_
_entity_poly.entity_id
_entity_poly.type
_entity_poly.pdbx_seq_one_letter_code
_entity_poly.pdbx_strand_id
1 'polypeptide(L)'
;MAAYSPDKRRGNPGEYDPGPEKGSNFANLFGSTPNYRAIADHVLGGREEKFRWQFGPMWYRGRLGKNEAKAFVVGQEGAQDENVSNRAFTGSTGTKTQKFLNHLGLTDQYLILNTFVYTINGQLDHENPKFKWLEQGAESGKESPIVEYRHQLFDEMVRQNAGSLQLVMGVGSGGKASVATWINARGGNCSPAKNLENCDTKRVNAYFKRQGINLKHELLVVGVPHPGGASPNNGGLEALKSIVRGFTDAAKRVAKKIESDKTYSAEWFEGISESKTAVLRRLKSEYKYGNAPIPFKDFAFGTNWRMGAQGTTSNRRGSDSIQVFSDKGKYNNDGHTVKYDRVTDDLNGMLSVAGEIRVPGMLDFDLAYEMPRFEKKAPDHVNLYDNGPCGGTKSSCALSLALQDWPDFNSLSVKPLNHESFGHGPVYRGRFAKAKLIVLADQQSQDDFFSARALTGEAGQHLQRWLEVIGVDENYAILRTLPVDTLGMDTQDAKELALDKKVVSARNKIFAEAKKAGASMKVVTLGPVAEEVAKSIDGIDVVAHLDAPSSKNASDWDAAA
;
A
#
# COMPACT_ATOMS: atom_id res chain seq x y z
N MET A 1 -29.75 9.21 10.68
CA MET A 1 -28.33 9.58 10.54
C MET A 1 -28.01 9.58 9.05
N ALA A 2 -27.16 10.50 8.58
CA ALA A 2 -26.73 10.49 7.18
C ALA A 2 -25.81 9.28 6.94
N ALA A 3 -25.97 8.59 5.81
CA ALA A 3 -25.09 7.49 5.42
C ALA A 3 -23.62 7.94 5.39
N TYR A 4 -22.70 7.09 5.85
CA TYR A 4 -21.28 7.38 5.75
C TYR A 4 -20.87 7.49 4.27
N SER A 5 -20.37 8.66 3.88
CA SER A 5 -19.83 8.90 2.54
C SER A 5 -18.31 9.03 2.64
N PRO A 6 -17.55 8.42 1.71
CA PRO A 6 -16.12 8.65 1.64
C PRO A 6 -15.84 10.14 1.41
N ASP A 7 -14.70 10.61 1.92
CA ASP A 7 -14.24 11.98 1.71
C ASP A 7 -14.00 12.21 0.21
N LYS A 8 -14.83 13.06 -0.41
CA LYS A 8 -14.79 13.35 -1.85
C LYS A 8 -13.43 13.82 -2.35
N ARG A 9 -12.58 14.37 -1.49
CA ARG A 9 -11.21 14.79 -1.85
C ARG A 9 -10.29 13.61 -2.17
N ARG A 10 -10.69 12.38 -1.85
CA ARG A 10 -9.93 11.15 -2.11
C ARG A 10 -10.19 10.54 -3.49
N GLY A 11 -11.16 11.06 -4.23
CA GLY A 11 -11.65 10.43 -5.45
C GLY A 11 -12.71 9.36 -5.16
N ASN A 12 -12.91 8.47 -6.13
CA ASN A 12 -13.88 7.38 -6.01
C ASN A 12 -13.21 6.15 -5.36
N PRO A 13 -13.83 5.45 -4.40
CA PRO A 13 -13.28 4.22 -3.81
C PRO A 13 -13.01 3.08 -4.81
N GLY A 14 -13.62 3.14 -6.00
CA GLY A 14 -13.34 2.23 -7.10
C GLY A 14 -12.07 2.57 -7.88
N GLU A 15 -11.43 3.70 -7.57
CA GLU A 15 -10.08 4.04 -8.02
C GLU A 15 -9.04 3.43 -7.07
N TYR A 16 -7.99 2.83 -7.62
CA TYR A 16 -6.97 2.16 -6.84
C TYR A 16 -5.62 2.15 -7.58
N ASP A 17 -4.57 1.78 -6.86
CA ASP A 17 -3.22 1.53 -7.38
C ASP A 17 -3.05 0.03 -7.70
N PRO A 18 -2.89 -0.34 -8.98
CA PRO A 18 -2.78 -1.74 -9.38
C PRO A 18 -1.45 -2.40 -9.01
N GLY A 19 -0.45 -1.66 -8.55
CA GLY A 19 0.90 -2.19 -8.40
C GLY A 19 1.85 -1.70 -9.50
N PRO A 20 3.07 -2.23 -9.57
CA PRO A 20 3.91 -2.08 -10.76
C PRO A 20 3.19 -2.68 -12.00
N GLU A 21 3.67 -2.39 -13.21
CA GLU A 21 3.19 -3.13 -14.39
C GLU A 21 3.90 -4.50 -14.45
N LYS A 22 3.22 -5.54 -14.94
CA LYS A 22 3.85 -6.86 -15.14
C LYS A 22 5.05 -6.74 -16.10
N GLY A 23 6.17 -7.36 -15.74
CA GLY A 23 7.42 -7.31 -16.50
C GLY A 23 8.18 -6.00 -16.39
N SER A 24 7.68 -5.01 -15.63
CA SER A 24 8.40 -3.76 -15.41
C SER A 24 9.64 -3.97 -14.53
N ASN A 25 10.61 -3.08 -14.67
CA ASN A 25 11.78 -3.06 -13.79
C ASN A 25 11.40 -2.84 -12.32
N PHE A 26 10.33 -2.10 -12.04
CA PHE A 26 9.84 -1.97 -10.66
C PHE A 26 9.40 -3.31 -10.08
N ALA A 27 8.65 -4.13 -10.83
CA ALA A 27 8.27 -5.47 -10.37
C ALA A 27 9.51 -6.33 -10.08
N ASN A 28 10.50 -6.30 -10.97
CA ASN A 28 11.76 -7.02 -10.77
C ASN A 28 12.54 -6.53 -9.54
N LEU A 29 12.65 -5.21 -9.35
CA LEU A 29 13.33 -4.62 -8.21
C LEU A 29 12.62 -4.96 -6.89
N PHE A 30 11.28 -4.90 -6.85
CA PHE A 30 10.53 -5.27 -5.67
C PHE A 30 10.78 -6.74 -5.29
N GLY A 31 10.74 -7.65 -6.27
CA GLY A 31 11.10 -9.05 -6.07
C GLY A 31 12.57 -9.29 -5.71
N SER A 32 13.48 -8.34 -5.99
CA SER A 32 14.90 -8.41 -5.63
C SER A 32 15.24 -7.71 -4.31
N THR A 33 14.25 -7.44 -3.45
CA THR A 33 14.48 -6.81 -2.14
C THR A 33 15.49 -7.64 -1.33
N PRO A 34 16.58 -7.04 -0.81
CA PRO A 34 17.58 -7.80 -0.07
C PRO A 34 17.00 -8.30 1.26
N ASN A 35 17.62 -9.34 1.85
CA ASN A 35 17.18 -9.84 3.16
C ASN A 35 17.60 -8.88 4.29
N TYR A 36 16.77 -7.87 4.56
CA TYR A 36 17.05 -6.84 5.58
C TYR A 36 17.29 -7.44 6.97
N ARG A 37 16.57 -8.50 7.33
CA ARG A 37 16.73 -9.21 8.61
C ARG A 37 18.14 -9.79 8.73
N ALA A 38 18.53 -10.66 7.79
CA ALA A 38 19.83 -11.31 7.80
C ALA A 38 20.98 -10.29 7.74
N ILE A 39 20.82 -9.22 6.96
CA ILE A 39 21.80 -8.13 6.88
C ILE A 39 21.93 -7.41 8.22
N ALA A 40 20.81 -7.06 8.86
CA ALA A 40 20.82 -6.40 10.16
C ALA A 40 21.43 -7.29 11.25
N ASP A 41 21.07 -8.56 11.29
CA ASP A 41 21.60 -9.52 12.27
C ASP A 41 23.12 -9.64 12.15
N HIS A 42 23.60 -9.79 10.92
CA HIS A 42 25.04 -9.87 10.64
C HIS A 42 25.79 -8.60 11.06
N VAL A 43 25.23 -7.42 10.76
CA VAL A 43 25.92 -6.14 10.94
C VAL A 43 25.81 -5.63 12.38
N LEU A 44 24.63 -5.75 12.98
CA LEU A 44 24.31 -5.24 14.31
C LEU A 44 24.53 -6.27 15.43
N GLY A 45 24.75 -7.54 15.08
CA GLY A 45 25.10 -8.61 16.01
C GLY A 45 23.91 -9.39 16.58
N GLY A 46 22.75 -9.34 15.92
CA GLY A 46 21.61 -10.27 16.13
C GLY A 46 20.95 -10.27 17.51
N ARG A 47 21.21 -9.27 18.37
CA ARG A 47 20.63 -9.23 19.73
C ARG A 47 19.17 -8.82 19.76
N GLU A 48 18.76 -7.99 18.80
CA GLU A 48 17.40 -7.48 18.66
C GLU A 48 17.05 -7.38 17.17
N GLU A 49 15.84 -7.79 16.82
CA GLU A 49 15.29 -7.60 15.47
C GLU A 49 15.25 -6.10 15.15
N LYS A 50 16.05 -5.61 14.19
CA LYS A 50 16.05 -4.17 13.87
C LYS A 50 14.94 -3.76 12.90
N PHE A 51 14.53 -4.66 12.01
CA PHE A 51 13.48 -4.42 11.02
C PHE A 51 12.27 -5.30 11.31
N ARG A 52 11.06 -4.75 11.17
CA ARG A 52 9.82 -5.51 11.35
C ARG A 52 9.42 -6.17 10.03
N TRP A 53 10.16 -7.19 9.65
CA TRP A 53 9.96 -7.93 8.40
C TRP A 53 8.63 -8.70 8.36
N GLN A 54 8.03 -8.99 9.52
CA GLN A 54 6.77 -9.73 9.64
C GLN A 54 5.59 -9.05 8.95
N PHE A 55 5.65 -7.73 8.79
CA PHE A 55 4.60 -6.95 8.11
C PHE A 55 4.89 -6.69 6.63
N GLY A 56 5.95 -7.30 6.09
CA GLY A 56 6.38 -7.07 4.71
C GLY A 56 6.97 -5.68 4.44
N PRO A 57 7.48 -5.46 3.22
CA PRO A 57 8.02 -4.18 2.77
C PRO A 57 6.94 -3.24 2.22
N MET A 58 7.11 -1.94 2.44
CA MET A 58 6.31 -0.86 1.87
C MET A 58 7.17 -0.08 0.89
N TRP A 59 7.26 -0.59 -0.33
CA TRP A 59 8.15 -0.02 -1.35
C TRP A 59 7.81 1.41 -1.69
N TYR A 60 6.53 1.71 -1.97
CA TYR A 60 6.15 2.98 -2.58
C TYR A 60 4.74 3.46 -2.21
N ARG A 61 4.43 4.69 -2.62
CA ARG A 61 3.07 5.24 -2.78
C ARG A 61 3.05 6.23 -3.94
N GLY A 62 2.02 6.16 -4.79
CA GLY A 62 1.85 7.09 -5.90
C GLY A 62 1.96 6.40 -7.26
N ARG A 63 2.66 7.01 -8.21
CA ARG A 63 2.63 6.59 -9.62
C ARG A 63 3.90 5.87 -10.06
N LEU A 64 3.74 4.65 -10.57
CA LEU A 64 4.80 3.84 -11.17
C LEU A 64 4.76 3.84 -12.71
N GLY A 65 3.71 4.41 -13.32
CA GLY A 65 3.58 4.50 -14.78
C GLY A 65 4.54 5.52 -15.38
N LYS A 66 4.69 5.42 -16.70
CA LYS A 66 5.66 6.23 -17.46
C LYS A 66 5.26 7.69 -17.45
N ASN A 67 6.16 8.55 -16.97
CA ASN A 67 5.99 10.00 -16.89
C ASN A 67 4.75 10.47 -16.10
N GLU A 68 4.29 9.66 -15.14
CA GLU A 68 3.14 10.01 -14.31
C GLU A 68 3.52 10.85 -13.08
N ALA A 69 4.78 10.76 -12.62
CA ALA A 69 5.27 11.53 -11.48
C ALA A 69 6.01 12.81 -11.93
N LYS A 70 5.64 13.95 -11.33
CA LYS A 70 6.37 15.23 -11.41
C LYS A 70 7.26 15.46 -10.20
N ALA A 71 6.83 14.97 -9.03
CA ALA A 71 7.58 15.04 -7.79
C ALA A 71 7.96 13.66 -7.28
N PHE A 72 9.25 13.48 -6.99
CA PHE A 72 9.75 12.34 -6.26
C PHE A 72 9.97 12.71 -4.80
N VAL A 73 9.38 11.95 -3.88
CA VAL A 73 9.46 12.19 -2.44
C VAL A 73 10.18 11.04 -1.77
N VAL A 74 11.14 11.36 -0.91
CA VAL A 74 11.91 10.40 -0.13
C VAL A 74 11.64 10.58 1.34
N GLY A 75 11.02 9.56 1.94
CA GLY A 75 10.80 9.44 3.37
C GLY A 75 11.86 8.62 4.08
N GLN A 76 11.62 8.33 5.36
CA GLN A 76 12.53 7.56 6.21
C GLN A 76 12.16 6.07 6.19
N GLU A 77 11.04 5.72 6.81
CA GLU A 77 10.42 4.41 6.80
C GLU A 77 8.91 4.57 7.02
N GLY A 78 8.16 3.47 6.87
CA GLY A 78 6.76 3.43 7.28
C GLY A 78 6.57 3.23 8.78
N ALA A 79 5.32 3.30 9.22
CA ALA A 79 4.89 2.90 10.56
C ALA A 79 3.73 1.89 10.44
N GLN A 80 2.88 1.82 11.46
CA GLN A 80 1.79 0.84 11.50
C GLN A 80 0.71 1.02 10.42
N ASP A 81 0.37 2.26 10.02
CA ASP A 81 -0.61 2.50 8.95
C ASP A 81 -0.04 2.04 7.60
N GLU A 82 1.26 2.28 7.37
CA GLU A 82 1.99 1.82 6.19
C GLU A 82 2.08 0.29 6.13
N ASN A 83 2.26 -0.38 7.28
CA ASN A 83 2.21 -1.84 7.37
C ASN A 83 0.84 -2.39 6.95
N VAL A 84 -0.26 -1.80 7.45
CA VAL A 84 -1.62 -2.27 7.12
C VAL A 84 -1.99 -1.98 5.66
N SER A 85 -1.53 -0.85 5.12
CA SER A 85 -1.88 -0.44 3.75
C SER A 85 -0.91 -0.94 2.68
N ASN A 86 0.23 -1.51 3.07
CA ASN A 86 1.32 -1.92 2.18
C ASN A 86 1.77 -0.81 1.22
N ARG A 87 1.73 0.45 1.69
CA ARG A 87 2.10 1.66 0.95
C ARG A 87 2.85 2.62 1.86
N ALA A 88 3.82 3.33 1.31
CA ALA A 88 4.58 4.34 2.05
C ALA A 88 3.71 5.56 2.38
N PHE A 89 3.96 6.25 3.50
CA PHE A 89 3.34 7.56 3.80
C PHE A 89 1.80 7.51 3.78
N THR A 90 1.20 6.62 4.56
CA THR A 90 -0.26 6.47 4.67
C THR A 90 -0.82 6.91 6.02
N GLY A 91 0.02 7.08 7.04
CA GLY A 91 -0.36 7.62 8.35
C GLY A 91 -0.33 9.15 8.44
N SER A 92 -0.12 9.67 9.67
CA SER A 92 -0.08 11.12 9.92
C SER A 92 0.99 11.86 9.12
N THR A 93 2.20 11.32 9.01
CA THR A 93 3.26 11.90 8.16
C THR A 93 2.82 11.97 6.69
N GLY A 94 2.15 10.91 6.22
CA GLY A 94 1.61 10.81 4.87
C GLY A 94 0.57 11.86 4.54
N THR A 95 -0.44 12.03 5.39
CA THR A 95 -1.53 13.01 5.20
C THR A 95 -1.03 14.47 5.28
N LYS A 96 -0.02 14.74 6.11
CA LYS A 96 0.64 16.07 6.15
C LYS A 96 1.49 16.33 4.92
N THR A 97 2.19 15.31 4.44
CA THR A 97 2.95 15.39 3.18
C THR A 97 2.02 15.58 1.99
N GLN A 98 0.87 14.89 1.99
CA GLN A 98 -0.19 15.11 0.99
C GLN A 98 -0.70 16.55 1.01
N LYS A 99 -0.89 17.13 2.20
CA LYS A 99 -1.29 18.54 2.34
C LYS A 99 -0.28 19.47 1.70
N PHE A 100 1.01 19.17 1.84
CA PHE A 100 2.06 19.94 1.21
C PHE A 100 2.10 19.74 -0.31
N LEU A 101 1.97 18.50 -0.81
CA LEU A 101 1.88 18.23 -2.26
C LEU A 101 0.70 19.00 -2.88
N ASN A 102 -0.47 18.99 -2.23
CA ASN A 102 -1.62 19.79 -2.65
C ASN A 102 -1.32 21.30 -2.61
N HIS A 103 -0.54 21.77 -1.63
CA HIS A 103 -0.07 23.16 -1.59
C HIS A 103 0.82 23.49 -2.80
N LEU A 104 1.61 22.54 -3.29
CA LEU A 104 2.38 22.65 -4.54
C LEU A 104 1.53 22.56 -5.81
N GLY A 105 0.24 22.20 -5.70
CA GLY A 105 -0.67 21.94 -6.82
C GLY A 105 -0.62 20.50 -7.33
N LEU A 106 0.09 19.61 -6.66
CA LEU A 106 0.23 18.20 -7.03
C LEU A 106 -0.72 17.35 -6.21
N THR A 107 -1.75 16.77 -6.84
CA THR A 107 -2.74 15.93 -6.17
C THR A 107 -2.48 14.44 -6.32
N ASP A 108 -1.78 14.06 -7.40
CA ASP A 108 -1.50 12.66 -7.75
C ASP A 108 -0.24 12.46 -8.60
N GLN A 109 0.40 13.54 -9.08
CA GLN A 109 1.60 13.46 -9.92
C GLN A 109 2.87 13.32 -9.08
N TYR A 110 2.92 12.31 -8.22
CA TYR A 110 4.06 12.03 -7.37
C TYR A 110 4.34 10.54 -7.23
N LEU A 111 5.59 10.24 -6.88
CA LEU A 111 6.01 8.94 -6.38
C LEU A 111 6.75 9.15 -5.05
N ILE A 112 6.40 8.37 -4.05
CA ILE A 112 7.04 8.36 -2.73
C ILE A 112 7.74 7.03 -2.54
N LEU A 113 9.03 7.08 -2.17
CA LEU A 113 9.83 5.95 -1.71
C LEU A 113 10.44 6.29 -0.34
N ASN A 114 10.97 5.30 0.36
CA ASN A 114 11.58 5.48 1.69
C ASN A 114 13.08 5.15 1.71
N THR A 115 13.79 5.62 2.73
CA THR A 115 15.16 5.17 3.07
C THR A 115 15.20 3.66 3.34
N PHE A 116 14.21 3.13 4.04
CA PHE A 116 14.01 1.70 4.26
C PHE A 116 12.62 1.27 3.81
N VAL A 117 12.52 0.11 3.16
CA VAL A 117 11.23 -0.46 2.77
C VAL A 117 10.52 -1.14 3.95
N TYR A 118 11.25 -1.56 4.99
CA TYR A 118 10.67 -2.06 6.24
C TYR A 118 10.64 -1.00 7.33
N THR A 119 9.65 -1.09 8.22
CA THR A 119 9.65 -0.29 9.45
C THR A 119 10.75 -0.76 10.40
N ILE A 120 11.33 0.15 11.16
CA ILE A 120 12.37 -0.18 12.15
C ILE A 120 11.78 -0.42 13.55
N ASN A 121 12.49 -1.19 14.36
CA ASN A 121 12.33 -1.24 15.81
C ASN A 121 13.11 -0.08 16.45
N GLY A 122 12.41 0.75 17.23
CA GLY A 122 12.97 1.94 17.87
C GLY A 122 13.07 3.17 16.95
N GLN A 123 14.07 4.01 17.19
CA GLN A 123 14.38 5.20 16.37
C GLN A 123 15.60 4.93 15.48
N LEU A 124 15.90 5.87 14.57
CA LEU A 124 17.19 5.88 13.89
C LEU A 124 18.30 6.00 14.92
N ASP A 125 19.31 5.15 14.79
CA ASP A 125 20.46 5.11 15.67
C ASP A 125 21.64 5.82 14.98
N HIS A 126 21.56 7.15 14.95
CA HIS A 126 22.51 8.00 14.22
C HIS A 126 23.92 7.94 14.80
N GLU A 127 24.05 7.60 16.08
CA GLU A 127 25.33 7.50 16.79
C GLU A 127 26.04 6.17 16.52
N ASN A 128 25.31 5.14 16.09
CA ASN A 128 25.88 3.84 15.77
C ASN A 128 26.40 3.82 14.32
N PRO A 129 27.74 3.77 14.11
CA PRO A 129 28.31 3.82 12.77
C PRO A 129 27.88 2.65 11.88
N LYS A 130 27.58 1.49 12.47
CA LYS A 130 27.12 0.30 11.73
C LYS A 130 25.69 0.50 11.21
N PHE A 131 24.82 1.08 12.04
CA PHE A 131 23.47 1.41 11.60
C PHE A 131 23.49 2.53 10.56
N LYS A 132 24.29 3.57 10.77
CA LYS A 132 24.50 4.64 9.78
C LYS A 132 25.00 4.10 8.43
N TRP A 133 25.89 3.09 8.45
CA TRP A 133 26.33 2.42 7.23
C TRP A 133 25.18 1.67 6.53
N LEU A 134 24.32 0.96 7.27
CA LEU A 134 23.11 0.34 6.70
C LEU A 134 22.19 1.39 6.06
N GLU A 135 22.00 2.51 6.75
CA GLU A 135 21.07 3.58 6.36
C GLU A 135 21.58 4.36 5.13
N GLN A 136 22.85 4.77 5.12
CA GLN A 136 23.38 5.78 4.20
C GLN A 136 24.65 5.33 3.42
N GLY A 137 25.20 4.15 3.71
CA GLY A 137 26.41 3.63 3.06
C GLY A 137 27.69 4.13 3.73
N ALA A 138 28.85 3.70 3.21
CA ALA A 138 30.15 4.15 3.72
C ALA A 138 30.64 5.40 2.99
N GLU A 139 31.24 6.33 3.73
CA GLU A 139 32.05 7.41 3.14
C GLU A 139 33.28 6.86 2.38
N SER A 140 33.75 5.64 2.74
CA SER A 140 34.90 4.96 2.15
C SER A 140 34.62 4.18 0.84
N GLY A 141 33.44 4.33 0.26
CA GLY A 141 33.15 3.89 -1.11
C GLY A 141 32.49 2.51 -1.29
N LYS A 142 32.20 1.77 -0.22
CA LYS A 142 31.36 0.56 -0.28
C LYS A 142 29.98 0.82 0.33
N GLU A 143 28.97 0.88 -0.52
CA GLU A 143 27.57 0.99 -0.11
C GLU A 143 27.12 -0.26 0.64
N SER A 144 26.11 -0.12 1.51
CA SER A 144 25.42 -1.29 2.06
C SER A 144 24.51 -1.88 0.98
N PRO A 145 24.20 -3.18 0.99
CA PRO A 145 23.26 -3.77 0.04
C PRO A 145 21.88 -3.08 0.05
N ILE A 146 21.49 -2.51 1.20
CA ILE A 146 20.26 -1.72 1.36
C ILE A 146 20.34 -0.40 0.58
N VAL A 147 21.47 0.31 0.67
CA VAL A 147 21.70 1.58 -0.02
C VAL A 147 21.80 1.35 -1.53
N GLU A 148 22.52 0.32 -1.96
CA GLU A 148 22.61 -0.08 -3.37
C GLU A 148 21.21 -0.35 -3.95
N TYR A 149 20.40 -1.15 -3.24
CA TYR A 149 19.03 -1.46 -3.63
C TYR A 149 18.15 -0.19 -3.71
N ARG A 150 18.21 0.68 -2.69
CA ARG A 150 17.48 1.95 -2.70
C ARG A 150 17.89 2.84 -3.88
N HIS A 151 19.19 2.91 -4.17
CA HIS A 151 19.71 3.66 -5.30
C HIS A 151 19.21 3.10 -6.64
N GLN A 152 19.07 1.79 -6.80
CA GLN A 152 18.46 1.17 -7.97
C GLN A 152 16.98 1.57 -8.12
N LEU A 153 16.21 1.58 -7.02
CA LEU A 153 14.83 2.07 -7.03
C LEU A 153 14.73 3.55 -7.43
N PHE A 154 15.64 4.39 -6.95
CA PHE A 154 15.67 5.82 -7.28
C PHE A 154 16.05 6.05 -8.74
N ASP A 155 17.03 5.30 -9.24
CA ASP A 155 17.41 5.35 -10.64
C ASP A 155 16.25 4.93 -11.53
N GLU A 156 15.53 3.86 -11.18
CA GLU A 156 14.35 3.41 -11.92
C GLU A 156 13.23 4.45 -11.94
N MET A 157 12.98 5.14 -10.81
CA MET A 157 12.06 6.27 -10.77
C MET A 157 12.45 7.36 -11.77
N VAL A 158 13.73 7.68 -11.89
CA VAL A 158 14.22 8.64 -12.89
C VAL A 158 14.02 8.11 -14.31
N ARG A 159 14.33 6.84 -14.58
CA ARG A 159 14.14 6.25 -15.93
C ARG A 159 12.68 6.33 -16.36
N GLN A 160 11.78 5.93 -15.47
CA GLN A 160 10.36 5.86 -15.73
C GLN A 160 9.72 7.24 -15.92
N ASN A 161 10.29 8.29 -15.30
CA ASN A 161 9.74 9.64 -15.30
C ASN A 161 10.67 10.68 -15.95
N ALA A 162 11.58 10.26 -16.82
CA ALA A 162 12.58 11.17 -17.40
C ALA A 162 11.96 12.35 -18.19
N GLY A 163 10.72 12.17 -18.68
CA GLY A 163 9.97 13.19 -19.42
C GLY A 163 9.09 14.11 -18.56
N SER A 164 8.90 13.83 -17.26
CA SER A 164 7.99 14.58 -16.39
C SER A 164 8.59 15.00 -15.05
N LEU A 165 9.65 14.32 -14.57
CA LEU A 165 10.24 14.55 -13.26
C LEU A 165 10.88 15.94 -13.20
N GLN A 166 10.47 16.72 -12.20
CA GLN A 166 10.90 18.11 -12.02
C GLN A 166 11.42 18.38 -10.61
N LEU A 167 10.84 17.72 -9.60
CA LEU A 167 11.14 17.96 -8.18
C LEU A 167 11.58 16.67 -7.48
N VAL A 168 12.65 16.75 -6.70
CA VAL A 168 13.04 15.74 -5.71
C VAL A 168 12.93 16.35 -4.31
N MET A 169 12.20 15.69 -3.41
CA MET A 169 11.93 16.17 -2.06
C MET A 169 12.39 15.16 -1.01
N GLY A 170 13.34 15.54 -0.15
CA GLY A 170 13.70 14.76 1.05
C GLY A 170 12.88 15.19 2.26
N VAL A 171 12.22 14.25 2.94
CA VAL A 171 11.41 14.50 4.14
C VAL A 171 12.12 13.99 5.39
N GLY A 172 12.35 14.86 6.37
CA GLY A 172 13.05 14.48 7.61
C GLY A 172 14.55 14.24 7.40
N SER A 173 15.26 13.82 8.45
CA SER A 173 16.72 13.60 8.41
C SER A 173 17.09 12.48 7.43
N GLY A 174 16.52 11.28 7.61
CA GLY A 174 16.85 10.13 6.77
C GLY A 174 16.45 10.33 5.30
N GLY A 175 15.30 10.92 5.02
CA GLY A 175 14.88 11.21 3.64
C GLY A 175 15.80 12.21 2.94
N LYS A 176 16.21 13.29 3.63
CA LYS A 176 17.19 14.25 3.10
C LYS A 176 18.57 13.63 2.89
N ALA A 177 19.02 12.79 3.83
CA ALA A 177 20.30 12.08 3.72
C ALA A 177 20.30 11.11 2.53
N SER A 178 19.23 10.35 2.33
CA SER A 178 19.08 9.43 1.20
C SER A 178 19.07 10.13 -0.16
N VAL A 179 18.45 11.31 -0.26
CA VAL A 179 18.53 12.14 -1.48
C VAL A 179 19.96 12.62 -1.72
N ALA A 180 20.64 13.08 -0.67
CA ALA A 180 22.00 13.59 -0.78
C ALA A 180 23.00 12.50 -1.18
N THR A 181 22.94 11.33 -0.55
CA THR A 181 23.81 10.19 -0.87
C THR A 181 23.58 9.70 -2.31
N TRP A 182 22.33 9.64 -2.75
CA TRP A 182 22.00 9.30 -4.14
C TRP A 182 22.59 10.31 -5.14
N ILE A 183 22.40 11.62 -4.92
CA ILE A 183 22.97 12.66 -5.81
C ILE A 183 24.50 12.55 -5.88
N ASN A 184 25.15 12.38 -4.73
CA ASN A 184 26.61 12.27 -4.64
C ASN A 184 27.14 11.03 -5.38
N ALA A 185 26.46 9.89 -5.24
CA ALA A 185 26.83 8.66 -5.94
C ALA A 185 26.66 8.75 -7.47
N ARG A 186 25.88 9.71 -7.98
CA ARG A 186 25.74 10.01 -9.43
C ARG A 186 26.65 11.17 -9.86
N GLY A 187 27.61 11.52 -9.03
CA GLY A 187 28.64 12.52 -9.28
C GLY A 187 28.23 13.96 -8.97
N GLY A 188 27.01 14.20 -8.48
CA GLY A 188 26.59 15.52 -8.00
C GLY A 188 27.27 15.90 -6.68
N ASN A 189 26.88 17.05 -6.14
CA ASN A 189 27.32 17.49 -4.81
C ASN A 189 26.12 17.97 -4.01
N CYS A 190 25.81 17.27 -2.93
CA CYS A 190 24.65 17.53 -2.10
C CYS A 190 24.96 17.22 -0.64
N SER A 191 24.53 18.12 0.24
CA SER A 191 24.60 17.94 1.68
C SER A 191 23.18 17.88 2.24
N PRO A 192 22.89 16.98 3.20
CA PRO A 192 21.60 16.96 3.89
C PRO A 192 21.36 18.21 4.77
N ALA A 193 22.38 19.05 4.95
CA ALA A 193 22.28 20.31 5.68
C ALA A 193 21.45 21.36 4.90
N LYS A 194 20.88 22.32 5.63
CA LYS A 194 20.17 23.50 5.07
C LYS A 194 19.11 23.16 4.00
N ASN A 195 18.23 22.18 4.29
CA ASN A 195 17.07 21.86 3.43
C ASN A 195 17.42 21.57 1.96
N LEU A 196 18.58 20.94 1.73
CA LEU A 196 19.06 20.54 0.40
C LEU A 196 19.21 21.73 -0.57
N GLU A 197 19.40 22.94 -0.07
CA GLU A 197 19.35 24.17 -0.89
C GLU A 197 20.49 24.28 -1.92
N ASN A 198 21.63 23.64 -1.63
CA ASN A 198 22.86 23.74 -2.41
C ASN A 198 23.17 22.47 -3.20
N CYS A 199 22.19 21.59 -3.40
CA CYS A 199 22.42 20.34 -4.12
C CYS A 199 22.55 20.59 -5.62
N ASP A 200 23.68 20.19 -6.20
CA ASP A 200 23.98 20.24 -7.63
C ASP A 200 23.58 18.94 -8.33
N THR A 201 22.60 19.03 -9.23
CA THR A 201 22.05 17.90 -10.00
C THR A 201 22.56 17.84 -11.44
N LYS A 202 23.42 18.77 -11.89
CA LYS A 202 23.92 18.77 -13.28
C LYS A 202 24.62 17.47 -13.67
N ARG A 203 25.41 16.92 -12.75
CA ARG A 203 26.13 15.67 -12.98
C ARG A 203 25.22 14.44 -12.90
N VAL A 204 24.10 14.53 -12.18
CA VAL A 204 23.04 13.50 -12.20
C VAL A 204 22.44 13.42 -13.61
N ASN A 205 22.13 14.55 -14.24
CA ASN A 205 21.66 14.57 -15.63
C ASN A 205 22.70 13.97 -16.59
N ALA A 206 23.98 14.29 -16.41
CA ALA A 206 25.06 13.69 -17.21
C ALA A 206 25.19 12.17 -16.99
N TYR A 207 24.97 11.69 -15.77
CA TYR A 207 24.97 10.26 -15.44
C TYR A 207 23.89 9.51 -16.22
N PHE A 208 22.64 9.97 -16.16
CA PHE A 208 21.53 9.34 -16.90
C PHE A 208 21.68 9.46 -18.41
N LYS A 209 22.20 10.60 -18.91
CA LYS A 209 22.47 10.78 -20.33
C LYS A 209 23.45 9.75 -20.88
N ARG A 210 24.48 9.37 -20.12
CA ARG A 210 25.43 8.30 -20.50
C ARG A 210 24.77 6.92 -20.57
N GLN A 211 23.66 6.72 -19.88
CA GLN A 211 22.84 5.50 -19.95
C GLN A 211 21.74 5.58 -21.02
N GLY A 212 21.75 6.59 -21.89
CA GLY A 212 20.74 6.79 -22.92
C GLY A 212 19.43 7.40 -22.42
N ILE A 213 19.38 7.89 -21.17
CA ILE A 213 18.19 8.47 -20.55
C ILE A 213 18.33 9.99 -20.54
N ASN A 214 17.51 10.67 -21.32
CA ASN A 214 17.51 12.12 -21.41
C ASN A 214 16.47 12.71 -20.45
N LEU A 215 16.94 13.23 -19.31
CA LEU A 215 16.10 14.01 -18.42
C LEU A 215 15.68 15.32 -19.11
N LYS A 216 14.38 15.56 -19.16
CA LYS A 216 13.80 16.77 -19.78
C LYS A 216 14.16 18.04 -19.00
N HIS A 217 14.40 17.90 -17.70
CA HIS A 217 14.72 19.03 -16.81
C HIS A 217 15.96 18.75 -15.95
N GLU A 218 16.62 19.83 -15.56
CA GLU A 218 17.46 19.82 -14.37
C GLU A 218 16.56 19.71 -13.13
N LEU A 219 16.84 18.74 -12.27
CA LEU A 219 16.02 18.42 -11.12
C LEU A 219 16.15 19.51 -10.05
N LEU A 220 15.03 20.09 -9.62
CA LEU A 220 14.98 20.92 -8.41
C LEU A 220 14.98 20.00 -7.18
N VAL A 221 15.83 20.29 -6.20
CA VAL A 221 15.91 19.51 -4.95
C VAL A 221 15.49 20.35 -3.76
N VAL A 222 14.55 19.86 -2.94
CA VAL A 222 14.14 20.54 -1.69
C VAL A 222 14.14 19.57 -0.52
N GLY A 223 14.52 20.05 0.66
CA GLY A 223 14.37 19.32 1.92
C GLY A 223 13.29 19.96 2.78
N VAL A 224 12.47 19.14 3.43
CA VAL A 224 11.49 19.60 4.42
C VAL A 224 11.69 18.90 5.77
N PRO A 225 11.36 19.55 6.90
CA PRO A 225 11.40 18.90 8.20
C PRO A 225 10.37 17.76 8.27
N HIS A 226 10.60 16.80 9.18
CA HIS A 226 9.66 15.70 9.36
C HIS A 226 8.32 16.24 9.91
N PRO A 227 7.19 16.06 9.21
CA PRO A 227 5.93 16.70 9.57
C PRO A 227 5.26 16.08 10.81
N GLY A 228 5.73 14.92 11.29
CA GLY A 228 5.30 14.33 12.56
C GLY A 228 5.85 15.02 13.82
N GLY A 229 6.81 15.95 13.68
CA GLY A 229 7.56 16.52 14.81
C GLY A 229 6.80 17.50 15.71
N ALA A 230 5.65 18.05 15.30
CA ALA A 230 4.93 19.07 16.09
C ALA A 230 4.08 18.53 17.27
N SER A 231 4.40 17.36 17.83
CA SER A 231 3.70 16.89 19.03
C SER A 231 4.19 17.63 20.29
N PRO A 232 3.38 17.74 21.36
CA PRO A 232 3.83 18.33 22.63
C PRO A 232 5.15 17.72 23.14
N ASN A 233 5.33 16.42 22.93
CA ASN A 233 6.51 15.67 23.38
C ASN A 233 7.75 15.88 22.49
N ASN A 234 7.60 16.48 21.30
CA ASN A 234 8.64 16.64 20.29
C ASN A 234 8.98 18.13 20.01
N GLY A 235 8.74 19.01 20.99
CA GLY A 235 9.10 20.43 20.91
C GLY A 235 7.92 21.39 20.68
N GLY A 236 6.68 20.88 20.62
CA GLY A 236 5.45 21.67 20.70
C GLY A 236 5.37 22.82 19.68
N LEU A 237 5.07 24.04 20.16
CA LEU A 237 4.83 25.21 19.31
C LEU A 237 6.07 25.64 18.51
N GLU A 238 7.27 25.52 19.08
CA GLU A 238 8.51 25.88 18.37
C GLU A 238 8.84 24.89 17.26
N ALA A 239 8.60 23.60 17.49
CA ALA A 239 8.68 22.59 16.44
C ALA A 239 7.67 22.88 15.31
N LEU A 240 6.44 23.27 15.65
CA LEU A 240 5.43 23.67 14.67
C LEU A 240 5.88 24.89 13.83
N LYS A 241 6.40 25.94 14.45
CA LYS A 241 6.93 27.12 13.75
C LYS A 241 8.07 26.74 12.80
N SER A 242 8.99 25.89 13.25
CA SER A 242 10.10 25.38 12.42
C SER A 242 9.58 24.58 11.22
N ILE A 243 8.56 23.74 11.43
CA ILE A 243 7.88 23.00 10.35
C ILE A 243 7.25 23.96 9.34
N VAL A 244 6.41 24.88 9.80
CA VAL A 244 5.74 25.87 8.92
C VAL A 244 6.75 26.66 8.10
N ARG A 245 7.85 27.11 8.73
CA ARG A 245 8.94 27.80 8.03
C ARG A 245 9.59 26.93 6.96
N GLY A 246 10.01 25.71 7.31
CA GLY A 246 10.67 24.80 6.37
C GLY A 246 9.81 24.45 5.14
N PHE A 247 8.51 24.20 5.35
CA PHE A 247 7.58 23.95 4.25
C PHE A 247 7.32 25.22 3.41
N THR A 248 7.20 26.39 4.05
CA THR A 248 7.04 27.68 3.35
C THR A 248 8.26 27.99 2.48
N ASP A 249 9.47 27.79 3.00
CA ASP A 249 10.71 28.05 2.27
C ASP A 249 10.85 27.09 1.07
N ALA A 250 10.52 25.81 1.24
CA ALA A 250 10.49 24.85 0.14
C ALA A 250 9.48 25.25 -0.95
N ALA A 251 8.26 25.67 -0.58
CA ALA A 251 7.25 26.14 -1.53
C ALA A 251 7.71 27.40 -2.29
N LYS A 252 8.32 28.36 -1.60
CA LYS A 252 8.88 29.57 -2.22
C LYS A 252 10.03 29.27 -3.18
N ARG A 253 10.86 28.25 -2.89
CA ARG A 253 11.90 27.79 -3.82
C ARG A 253 11.31 27.19 -5.09
N VAL A 254 10.25 26.39 -4.97
CA VAL A 254 9.50 25.88 -6.13
C VAL A 254 8.91 27.03 -6.94
N ALA A 255 8.27 28.00 -6.30
CA ALA A 255 7.75 29.20 -6.98
C ALA A 255 8.84 29.94 -7.74
N LYS A 256 10.00 30.18 -7.10
CA LYS A 256 11.13 30.86 -7.73
C LYS A 256 11.59 30.14 -9.01
N LYS A 257 11.68 28.80 -8.98
CA LYS A 257 12.04 28.00 -10.16
C LYS A 257 10.98 28.07 -11.27
N ILE A 258 9.69 27.99 -10.92
CA ILE A 258 8.58 28.14 -11.88
C ILE A 258 8.59 29.53 -12.55
N GLU A 259 9.02 30.56 -11.83
CA GLU A 259 9.08 31.93 -12.35
C GLU A 259 10.33 32.21 -13.18
N SER A 260 11.47 31.61 -12.82
CA SER A 260 12.74 31.87 -13.52
C SER A 260 12.94 31.05 -14.80
N ASP A 261 12.17 29.98 -15.00
CA ASP A 261 12.34 29.03 -16.10
C ASP A 261 11.01 28.78 -16.81
N LYS A 262 10.83 29.36 -18.01
CA LYS A 262 9.58 29.31 -18.76
C LYS A 262 9.19 27.88 -19.17
N THR A 263 10.17 27.06 -19.53
CA THR A 263 9.92 25.66 -19.94
C THR A 263 9.50 24.84 -18.74
N TYR A 264 10.22 24.94 -17.62
CA TYR A 264 9.81 24.33 -16.36
C TYR A 264 8.39 24.78 -15.96
N SER A 265 8.10 26.07 -16.11
CA SER A 265 6.79 26.67 -15.79
C SER A 265 5.65 26.06 -16.58
N ALA A 266 5.76 25.98 -17.90
CA ALA A 266 4.70 25.47 -18.77
C ALA A 266 4.35 24.03 -18.41
N GLU A 267 5.38 23.21 -18.21
CA GLU A 267 5.24 21.77 -17.99
C GLU A 267 4.85 21.43 -16.55
N TRP A 268 5.21 22.26 -15.57
CA TRP A 268 4.76 22.09 -14.18
C TRP A 268 3.23 22.03 -14.08
N PHE A 269 2.53 22.87 -14.86
CA PHE A 269 1.08 22.97 -14.84
C PHE A 269 0.33 21.96 -15.71
N GLU A 270 1.03 21.12 -16.49
CA GLU A 270 0.39 20.04 -17.24
C GLU A 270 -0.28 19.04 -16.27
N GLY A 271 -1.59 18.86 -16.37
CA GLY A 271 -2.36 17.97 -15.48
C GLY A 271 -2.73 18.58 -14.13
N ILE A 272 -2.31 19.82 -13.83
CA ILE A 272 -2.79 20.57 -12.66
C ILE A 272 -4.10 21.28 -13.03
N SER A 273 -5.18 20.98 -12.30
CA SER A 273 -6.51 21.55 -12.58
C SER A 273 -6.65 23.02 -12.19
N GLU A 274 -5.82 23.50 -11.26
CA GLU A 274 -5.83 24.87 -10.78
C GLU A 274 -5.06 25.83 -11.70
N SER A 275 -5.49 27.09 -11.78
CA SER A 275 -4.78 28.08 -12.59
C SER A 275 -3.37 28.38 -12.06
N LYS A 276 -2.42 28.62 -12.98
CA LYS A 276 -1.04 29.02 -12.66
C LYS A 276 -0.97 30.16 -11.63
N THR A 277 -1.81 31.18 -11.78
CA THR A 277 -1.87 32.34 -10.87
C THR A 277 -2.30 31.94 -9.45
N ALA A 278 -3.27 31.04 -9.32
CA ALA A 278 -3.74 30.57 -8.01
C ALA A 278 -2.66 29.74 -7.29
N VAL A 279 -2.00 28.83 -8.01
CA VAL A 279 -0.92 28.00 -7.46
C VAL A 279 0.28 28.86 -7.06
N LEU A 280 0.75 29.78 -7.92
CA LEU A 280 1.87 30.67 -7.60
C LEU A 280 1.58 31.57 -6.39
N ARG A 281 0.35 32.10 -6.28
CA ARG A 281 -0.07 32.87 -5.10
C ARG A 281 0.02 32.02 -3.83
N ARG A 282 -0.44 30.77 -3.89
CA ARG A 282 -0.39 29.84 -2.76
C ARG A 282 1.05 29.49 -2.38
N LEU A 283 1.91 29.15 -3.34
CA LEU A 283 3.32 28.83 -3.09
C LEU A 283 4.12 29.96 -2.43
N LYS A 284 3.74 31.21 -2.68
CA LYS A 284 4.37 32.41 -2.08
C LYS A 284 3.81 32.75 -0.70
N SER A 285 2.62 32.25 -0.38
CA SER A 285 1.99 32.44 0.93
C SER A 285 2.61 31.53 1.99
N GLU A 286 2.35 31.82 3.26
CA GLU A 286 2.75 30.94 4.36
C GLU A 286 2.03 29.60 4.27
N TYR A 287 2.76 28.51 4.49
CA TYR A 287 2.19 27.17 4.50
C TYR A 287 1.28 26.97 5.71
N LYS A 288 0.03 26.53 5.45
CA LYS A 288 -0.91 26.16 6.51
C LYS A 288 -0.72 24.69 6.88
N TYR A 289 -0.11 24.44 8.04
CA TYR A 289 0.09 23.11 8.58
C TYR A 289 -1.24 22.40 8.87
N GLY A 290 -1.32 21.11 8.55
CA GLY A 290 -2.50 20.28 8.73
C GLY A 290 -2.44 19.02 7.89
N ASN A 291 -3.56 18.28 7.85
CA ASN A 291 -3.69 17.03 7.10
C ASN A 291 -4.49 17.26 5.81
N ALA A 292 -4.19 16.47 4.77
CA ALA A 292 -5.07 16.24 3.64
C ALA A 292 -5.24 14.73 3.47
N PRO A 293 -6.45 14.27 3.09
CA PRO A 293 -6.68 12.85 2.89
C PRO A 293 -5.90 12.36 1.66
N ILE A 294 -5.45 11.12 1.70
CA ILE A 294 -4.70 10.48 0.60
C ILE A 294 -5.69 9.92 -0.43
N PRO A 295 -5.48 10.12 -1.74
CA PRO A 295 -6.35 9.58 -2.78
C PRO A 295 -6.53 8.06 -2.69
N PHE A 296 -7.70 7.53 -3.05
CA PHE A 296 -7.93 6.08 -3.09
C PHE A 296 -7.02 5.38 -4.12
N LYS A 297 -6.75 6.05 -5.24
CA LYS A 297 -5.79 5.61 -6.26
C LYS A 297 -4.31 5.56 -5.84
N ASP A 298 -4.02 5.73 -4.56
CA ASP A 298 -2.69 5.49 -3.98
C ASP A 298 -2.64 4.21 -3.14
N PHE A 299 -3.78 3.53 -2.97
CA PHE A 299 -3.92 2.30 -2.20
C PHE A 299 -4.30 1.14 -3.11
N ALA A 300 -3.96 -0.08 -2.68
CA ALA A 300 -4.49 -1.27 -3.34
C ALA A 300 -6.03 -1.30 -3.25
N PHE A 301 -6.69 -1.91 -4.23
CA PHE A 301 -8.14 -2.12 -4.16
C PHE A 301 -8.49 -2.90 -2.88
N GLY A 302 -9.57 -2.52 -2.19
CA GLY A 302 -10.00 -3.20 -0.95
C GLY A 302 -9.30 -2.72 0.33
N THR A 303 -8.35 -1.79 0.26
CA THR A 303 -7.82 -1.14 1.47
C THR A 303 -8.95 -0.39 2.19
N ASN A 304 -9.08 -0.61 3.50
CA ASN A 304 -10.09 0.04 4.33
C ASN A 304 -10.01 1.57 4.24
N TRP A 305 -11.15 2.24 4.30
CA TRP A 305 -11.24 3.67 4.08
C TRP A 305 -10.67 4.52 5.22
N ARG A 306 -10.29 3.93 6.37
CA ARG A 306 -9.60 4.68 7.43
C ARG A 306 -8.17 5.03 7.05
N MET A 307 -7.48 4.15 6.31
CA MET A 307 -6.09 4.38 5.88
C MET A 307 -5.99 5.68 5.10
N GLY A 308 -5.11 6.59 5.53
CA GLY A 308 -4.89 7.87 4.87
C GLY A 308 -6.03 8.89 4.94
N ALA A 309 -7.08 8.66 5.74
CA ALA A 309 -8.22 9.57 5.79
C ALA A 309 -7.91 10.90 6.50
N GLN A 310 -7.44 10.86 7.76
CA GLN A 310 -7.28 12.08 8.58
C GLN A 310 -6.10 12.04 9.55
N GLY A 311 -5.17 11.11 9.36
CA GLY A 311 -4.00 10.94 10.23
C GLY A 311 -3.73 9.46 10.47
N THR A 312 -3.06 9.16 11.59
CA THR A 312 -2.84 7.78 12.01
C THR A 312 -4.13 7.15 12.47
N THR A 313 -4.43 5.96 11.96
CA THR A 313 -5.70 5.24 12.22
C THR A 313 -5.48 3.85 12.81
N SER A 314 -4.23 3.48 13.06
CA SER A 314 -3.86 2.25 13.74
C SER A 314 -2.81 2.47 14.83
N ASN A 315 -2.70 1.51 15.73
CA ASN A 315 -1.69 1.47 16.78
C ASN A 315 -1.19 0.03 16.96
N ARG A 316 0.06 -0.10 17.41
CA ARG A 316 0.63 -1.41 17.71
C ARG A 316 0.06 -1.95 19.02
N ARG A 317 -0.11 -3.28 19.09
CA ARG A 317 -0.50 -4.03 20.29
C ARG A 317 0.56 -5.05 20.68
N GLY A 318 1.81 -4.61 20.73
CA GLY A 318 2.98 -5.48 20.87
C GLY A 318 3.93 -5.28 19.69
N SER A 319 4.85 -6.20 19.48
CA SER A 319 5.82 -6.15 18.37
C SER A 319 5.24 -6.62 17.03
N ASP A 320 4.22 -7.48 17.09
CA ASP A 320 3.74 -8.38 16.04
C ASP A 320 2.26 -8.14 15.65
N SER A 321 1.57 -7.22 16.33
CA SER A 321 0.16 -6.94 16.05
C SER A 321 -0.13 -5.45 15.87
N ILE A 322 -1.08 -5.17 14.98
CA ILE A 322 -1.58 -3.83 14.67
C ILE A 322 -3.09 -3.84 14.84
N GLN A 323 -3.61 -2.89 15.62
CA GLN A 323 -5.03 -2.66 15.76
C GLN A 323 -5.41 -1.40 14.98
N VAL A 324 -6.44 -1.52 14.15
CA VAL A 324 -7.01 -0.40 13.40
C VAL A 324 -8.28 0.09 14.09
N PHE A 325 -8.49 1.40 14.10
CA PHE A 325 -9.62 2.03 14.80
C PHE A 325 -10.48 2.85 13.83
N SER A 326 -11.79 2.83 14.09
CA SER A 326 -12.75 3.73 13.46
C SER A 326 -12.45 5.20 13.82
N ASP A 327 -13.19 6.10 13.19
CA ASP A 327 -13.25 7.51 13.55
C ASP A 327 -13.83 7.78 14.96
N LYS A 328 -14.49 6.81 15.58
CA LYS A 328 -14.87 6.84 17.01
C LYS A 328 -13.77 6.30 17.94
N GLY A 329 -12.60 5.94 17.41
CA GLY A 329 -11.46 5.47 18.20
C GLY A 329 -11.55 4.02 18.69
N LYS A 330 -12.60 3.29 18.30
CA LYS A 330 -12.80 1.86 18.60
C LYS A 330 -12.96 1.05 17.31
N TYR A 331 -12.85 -0.27 17.35
CA TYR A 331 -13.06 -1.07 16.14
C TYR A 331 -14.51 -0.96 15.66
N ASN A 332 -15.48 -1.31 16.51
CA ASN A 332 -16.90 -1.23 16.17
C ASN A 332 -17.64 -0.09 16.90
N ASN A 333 -18.94 0.04 16.63
CA ASN A 333 -19.84 0.99 17.28
C ASN A 333 -20.03 0.70 18.79
N ASP A 334 -19.90 -0.56 19.20
CA ASP A 334 -20.20 -1.02 20.57
C ASP A 334 -18.96 -1.07 21.48
N GLY A 335 -17.80 -0.72 20.92
CA GLY A 335 -16.54 -0.64 21.63
C GLY A 335 -15.88 -1.96 21.99
N HIS A 336 -16.14 -2.99 21.21
CA HIS A 336 -15.48 -4.27 21.29
C HIS A 336 -13.99 -4.10 20.94
N THR A 337 -13.17 -4.79 21.71
CA THR A 337 -11.82 -5.15 21.28
C THR A 337 -11.96 -6.38 20.39
N VAL A 338 -11.38 -6.35 19.18
CA VAL A 338 -11.24 -7.56 18.37
C VAL A 338 -10.51 -8.58 19.24
N LYS A 339 -11.19 -9.68 19.57
CA LYS A 339 -10.52 -10.81 20.21
C LYS A 339 -9.76 -11.50 19.10
N TYR A 340 -8.44 -11.36 19.15
CA TYR A 340 -7.59 -12.32 18.50
C TYR A 340 -7.59 -13.50 19.43
N ASP A 341 -8.27 -14.58 19.04
CA ASP A 341 -7.85 -15.87 19.56
C ASP A 341 -6.38 -15.94 19.17
N ARG A 342 -5.49 -15.81 20.16
CA ARG A 342 -4.16 -16.36 19.95
C ARG A 342 -4.48 -17.77 19.55
N VAL A 343 -4.15 -18.12 18.30
CA VAL A 343 -3.92 -19.51 17.98
C VAL A 343 -2.97 -19.92 19.10
N THR A 344 -3.51 -20.63 20.08
CA THR A 344 -2.69 -21.25 21.10
C THR A 344 -1.65 -21.97 20.29
N ASP A 345 -0.40 -21.83 20.69
CA ASP A 345 0.71 -22.59 20.19
C ASP A 345 0.42 -24.10 20.32
N ASP A 346 -0.58 -24.63 19.61
CA ASP A 346 -0.79 -26.03 19.29
C ASP A 346 0.23 -26.34 18.20
N LEU A 347 1.47 -26.26 18.68
CA LEU A 347 2.77 -26.62 18.16
C LEU A 347 2.86 -28.08 17.67
N ASN A 348 1.74 -28.79 17.57
CA ASN A 348 1.73 -30.19 17.16
C ASN A 348 1.79 -30.37 15.64
N GLY A 349 1.65 -29.30 14.86
CA GLY A 349 1.86 -29.31 13.40
C GLY A 349 2.76 -28.20 12.85
N MET A 350 2.95 -27.11 13.61
CA MET A 350 3.85 -26.02 13.24
C MET A 350 5.22 -26.28 13.89
N LEU A 351 6.16 -26.77 13.10
CA LEU A 351 7.53 -27.02 13.54
C LEU A 351 8.18 -25.72 14.05
N SER A 352 8.20 -25.53 15.37
CA SER A 352 9.04 -24.52 16.02
C SER A 352 10.49 -24.98 16.05
N VAL A 353 11.13 -25.02 14.89
CA VAL A 353 12.59 -25.10 14.86
C VAL A 353 13.11 -23.67 14.94
N ALA A 354 13.64 -23.30 16.11
CA ALA A 354 14.46 -22.10 16.31
C ALA A 354 13.83 -20.73 15.95
N GLY A 355 12.56 -20.49 16.32
CA GLY A 355 11.93 -19.17 16.16
C GLY A 355 11.48 -18.86 14.72
N GLU A 356 11.34 -19.90 13.89
CA GLU A 356 10.73 -19.82 12.58
C GLU A 356 9.31 -20.37 12.66
N ILE A 357 8.30 -19.52 12.40
CA ILE A 357 6.94 -20.01 12.15
C ILE A 357 6.92 -20.43 10.69
N ARG A 358 7.13 -21.73 10.42
CA ARG A 358 7.01 -22.30 9.08
C ARG A 358 5.72 -23.10 8.98
N VAL A 359 4.88 -22.79 8.00
CA VAL A 359 3.83 -23.70 7.56
C VAL A 359 4.51 -24.83 6.76
N PRO A 360 4.16 -26.11 6.95
CA PRO A 360 4.67 -27.19 6.12
C PRO A 360 4.54 -26.86 4.62
N GLY A 361 5.66 -26.89 3.88
CA GLY A 361 5.72 -26.51 2.47
C GLY A 361 6.25 -25.09 2.18
N MET A 362 6.38 -24.22 3.19
CA MET A 362 7.04 -22.92 3.02
C MET A 362 8.55 -23.08 2.76
N LEU A 363 9.04 -22.44 1.71
CA LEU A 363 10.46 -22.34 1.41
C LEU A 363 11.10 -21.28 2.33
N ASP A 364 12.42 -21.34 2.53
CA ASP A 364 13.19 -20.40 3.38
C ASP A 364 12.98 -18.90 3.04
N PHE A 365 12.39 -18.62 1.87
CA PHE A 365 12.17 -17.29 1.33
C PHE A 365 10.69 -16.91 1.21
N ASP A 366 9.78 -17.79 1.61
CA ASP A 366 8.35 -17.49 1.69
C ASP A 366 8.11 -16.73 2.99
N LEU A 367 8.20 -15.41 2.94
CA LEU A 367 7.68 -14.55 4.00
C LEU A 367 6.25 -14.18 3.60
N ALA A 368 5.28 -14.49 4.46
CA ALA A 368 3.84 -14.55 4.18
C ALA A 368 3.18 -13.26 3.63
N TYR A 369 3.95 -12.16 3.45
CA TYR A 369 3.42 -10.84 3.12
C TYR A 369 4.28 -10.06 2.10
N GLU A 370 5.23 -10.70 1.41
CA GLU A 370 6.06 -10.05 0.40
C GLU A 370 5.55 -10.36 -1.02
N MET A 371 5.74 -9.41 -1.95
CA MET A 371 5.71 -9.72 -3.39
C MET A 371 6.65 -10.90 -3.64
N PRO A 372 6.29 -11.85 -4.52
CA PRO A 372 7.12 -12.99 -4.82
C PRO A 372 8.58 -12.60 -5.05
N ARG A 373 9.48 -13.29 -4.36
CA ARG A 373 10.91 -13.03 -4.53
C ARG A 373 11.36 -13.49 -5.90
N PHE A 374 12.35 -12.79 -6.42
CA PHE A 374 13.00 -13.20 -7.66
C PHE A 374 13.62 -14.57 -7.47
N GLU A 375 13.16 -15.54 -8.26
CA GLU A 375 13.73 -16.87 -8.29
C GLU A 375 14.38 -17.11 -9.66
N LYS A 376 15.65 -17.50 -9.67
CA LYS A 376 16.37 -17.79 -10.93
C LYS A 376 15.68 -18.89 -11.77
N LYS A 377 15.01 -19.84 -11.11
CA LYS A 377 14.30 -20.96 -11.77
C LYS A 377 12.88 -20.58 -12.20
N ALA A 378 12.31 -19.53 -11.62
CA ALA A 378 10.96 -19.04 -11.92
C ALA A 378 10.97 -17.49 -11.97
N PRO A 379 11.69 -16.87 -12.93
CA PRO A 379 11.86 -15.43 -12.97
C PRO A 379 10.53 -14.68 -13.16
N ASP A 380 9.53 -15.33 -13.74
CA ASP A 380 8.20 -14.77 -13.95
C ASP A 380 7.36 -14.70 -12.66
N HIS A 381 7.77 -15.34 -11.57
CA HIS A 381 7.01 -15.36 -10.31
C HIS A 381 6.78 -13.95 -9.75
N VAL A 382 7.75 -13.03 -9.92
CA VAL A 382 7.63 -11.62 -9.53
C VAL A 382 6.48 -10.88 -10.24
N ASN A 383 5.94 -11.45 -11.32
CA ASN A 383 4.84 -10.91 -12.11
C ASN A 383 3.46 -11.51 -11.78
N LEU A 384 3.38 -12.42 -10.80
CA LEU A 384 2.16 -13.18 -10.50
C LEU A 384 1.24 -12.54 -9.45
N TYR A 385 1.49 -11.29 -9.04
CA TYR A 385 0.64 -10.58 -8.07
C TYR A 385 -0.73 -10.15 -8.65
N ASP A 386 -1.68 -9.96 -7.73
CA ASP A 386 -3.05 -9.49 -8.01
C ASP A 386 -3.08 -7.97 -8.20
N ASN A 387 -3.27 -7.56 -9.46
CA ASN A 387 -3.34 -6.17 -9.91
C ASN A 387 -4.71 -5.51 -9.65
N GLY A 388 -5.61 -6.15 -8.92
CA GLY A 388 -6.96 -5.68 -8.68
C GLY A 388 -7.92 -5.92 -9.86
N PRO A 389 -9.19 -5.50 -9.71
CA PRO A 389 -10.29 -5.90 -10.59
C PRO A 389 -10.19 -5.42 -12.04
N CYS A 390 -9.39 -4.41 -12.33
CA CYS A 390 -9.22 -3.84 -13.67
C CYS A 390 -7.97 -4.30 -14.41
N GLY A 391 -7.13 -5.13 -13.77
CA GLY A 391 -5.82 -5.51 -14.27
C GLY A 391 -4.74 -4.43 -14.05
N GLY A 392 -3.55 -4.65 -14.61
CA GLY A 392 -2.33 -3.91 -14.25
C GLY A 392 -2.14 -2.51 -14.80
N THR A 393 -3.01 -2.04 -15.71
CA THR A 393 -2.79 -0.76 -16.41
C THR A 393 -3.87 0.28 -16.12
N LYS A 394 -4.93 -0.06 -15.40
CA LYS A 394 -6.08 0.81 -15.14
C LYS A 394 -6.29 0.96 -13.64
N SER A 395 -6.37 2.21 -13.19
CA SER A 395 -6.71 2.55 -11.82
C SER A 395 -8.21 2.44 -11.53
N SER A 396 -9.08 2.33 -12.55
CA SER A 396 -10.51 2.09 -12.39
C SER A 396 -11.15 1.48 -13.64
N CYS A 397 -12.31 0.84 -13.47
CA CYS A 397 -13.13 0.24 -14.52
C CYS A 397 -14.55 0.00 -14.01
N ALA A 398 -15.49 -0.37 -14.90
CA ALA A 398 -16.87 -0.63 -14.52
C ALA A 398 -17.00 -1.66 -13.38
N LEU A 399 -16.14 -2.69 -13.39
CA LEU A 399 -16.12 -3.72 -12.35
C LEU A 399 -15.62 -3.18 -11.00
N SER A 400 -14.57 -2.36 -10.96
CA SER A 400 -14.09 -1.79 -9.69
C SER A 400 -15.11 -0.83 -9.07
N LEU A 401 -15.86 -0.11 -9.91
CA LEU A 401 -16.97 0.74 -9.47
C LEU A 401 -18.13 -0.10 -8.93
N ALA A 402 -18.50 -1.19 -9.63
CA ALA A 402 -19.56 -2.11 -9.17
C ALA A 402 -19.20 -2.76 -7.82
N LEU A 403 -17.94 -3.13 -7.61
CA LEU A 403 -17.44 -3.69 -6.35
C LEU A 403 -17.50 -2.69 -5.17
N GLN A 404 -17.77 -1.41 -5.43
CA GLN A 404 -17.93 -0.36 -4.42
C GLN A 404 -19.38 0.17 -4.33
N ASP A 405 -20.30 -0.32 -5.17
CA ASP A 405 -21.71 0.11 -5.26
C ASP A 405 -22.63 -0.68 -4.29
N TRP A 406 -22.12 -1.01 -3.11
CA TRP A 406 -22.90 -1.67 -2.06
C TRP A 406 -23.81 -0.67 -1.32
N PRO A 407 -24.93 -1.13 -0.73
CA PRO A 407 -25.78 -0.25 0.06
C PRO A 407 -25.09 0.18 1.36
N ASP A 408 -25.61 1.25 1.97
CA ASP A 408 -25.27 1.58 3.35
C ASP A 408 -25.79 0.48 4.30
N PHE A 409 -24.89 -0.40 4.74
CA PHE A 409 -25.20 -1.49 5.66
C PHE A 409 -25.74 -1.01 7.01
N ASN A 410 -25.39 0.21 7.46
CA ASN A 410 -25.97 0.77 8.68
C ASN A 410 -27.41 1.25 8.49
N SER A 411 -27.95 1.22 7.28
CA SER A 411 -29.37 1.47 7.00
C SER A 411 -30.24 0.21 6.95
N LEU A 412 -29.65 -0.99 7.02
CA LEU A 412 -30.34 -2.29 6.88
C LEU A 412 -30.88 -2.83 8.22
N SER A 413 -31.69 -3.89 8.22
CA SER A 413 -32.25 -4.48 9.45
C SER A 413 -31.16 -5.03 10.36
N VAL A 414 -30.31 -5.90 9.81
CA VAL A 414 -29.11 -6.43 10.45
C VAL A 414 -27.95 -5.46 10.24
N LYS A 415 -27.19 -5.17 11.30
CA LYS A 415 -26.04 -4.26 11.26
C LYS A 415 -24.73 -5.05 11.15
N PRO A 416 -23.74 -4.56 10.38
CA PRO A 416 -22.43 -5.18 10.35
C PRO A 416 -21.70 -4.99 11.68
N LEU A 417 -20.71 -5.84 11.95
CA LEU A 417 -19.90 -5.71 13.16
C LEU A 417 -18.92 -4.55 13.07
N ASN A 418 -18.38 -4.24 11.89
CA ASN A 418 -17.43 -3.14 11.74
C ASN A 418 -18.12 -1.77 11.71
N HIS A 419 -17.38 -0.72 12.12
CA HIS A 419 -17.85 0.65 11.96
C HIS A 419 -17.91 1.05 10.47
N GLU A 420 -18.89 1.87 10.07
CA GLU A 420 -19.05 2.38 8.68
C GLU A 420 -17.83 3.13 8.15
N SER A 421 -17.04 3.72 9.03
CA SER A 421 -15.86 4.49 8.63
C SER A 421 -14.72 3.66 8.06
N PHE A 422 -14.80 2.34 8.15
CA PHE A 422 -13.94 1.44 7.37
C PHE A 422 -14.35 1.31 5.91
N GLY A 423 -15.56 1.75 5.55
CA GLY A 423 -16.13 1.56 4.23
C GLY A 423 -16.44 0.11 3.92
N HIS A 424 -16.32 -0.24 2.65
CA HIS A 424 -16.38 -1.62 2.19
C HIS A 424 -15.00 -2.26 2.34
N GLY A 425 -14.97 -3.37 3.07
CA GLY A 425 -13.79 -4.18 3.29
C GLY A 425 -13.28 -4.90 2.03
N PRO A 426 -12.28 -5.78 2.21
CA PRO A 426 -11.63 -6.53 1.14
C PRO A 426 -12.56 -7.57 0.50
N VAL A 427 -13.41 -7.14 -0.43
CA VAL A 427 -14.48 -7.97 -1.02
C VAL A 427 -13.99 -8.91 -2.14
N TYR A 428 -12.75 -8.75 -2.62
CA TYR A 428 -12.27 -9.39 -3.85
C TYR A 428 -10.84 -9.92 -3.76
N ARG A 429 -10.56 -11.02 -4.49
CA ARG A 429 -9.20 -11.51 -4.83
C ARG A 429 -9.20 -12.17 -6.21
N GLY A 430 -8.10 -12.11 -6.94
CA GLY A 430 -7.89 -12.88 -8.17
C GLY A 430 -8.07 -12.05 -9.45
N ARG A 431 -8.70 -12.62 -10.49
CA ARG A 431 -8.86 -12.01 -11.83
C ARG A 431 -10.24 -12.31 -12.41
N PHE A 432 -11.18 -11.38 -12.29
CA PHE A 432 -12.50 -11.53 -12.93
C PHE A 432 -12.44 -11.58 -14.45
N ALA A 433 -11.49 -10.85 -15.06
CA ALA A 433 -11.32 -10.89 -16.52
C ALA A 433 -10.93 -12.30 -16.95
N LYS A 434 -11.80 -12.96 -17.72
CA LYS A 434 -11.63 -14.35 -18.20
C LYS A 434 -11.47 -15.39 -17.07
N ALA A 435 -12.01 -15.14 -15.88
CA ALA A 435 -12.07 -16.15 -14.82
C ALA A 435 -12.75 -17.43 -15.34
N LYS A 436 -12.08 -18.57 -15.20
CA LYS A 436 -12.66 -19.91 -15.43
C LYS A 436 -13.56 -20.34 -14.27
N LEU A 437 -13.38 -19.74 -13.09
CA LEU A 437 -14.12 -20.05 -11.87
C LEU A 437 -14.29 -18.80 -11.01
N ILE A 438 -15.46 -18.62 -10.42
CA ILE A 438 -15.70 -17.61 -9.37
C ILE A 438 -15.93 -18.37 -8.06
N VAL A 439 -15.20 -18.01 -7.01
CA VAL A 439 -15.45 -18.49 -5.65
C VAL A 439 -16.26 -17.44 -4.93
N LEU A 440 -17.48 -17.78 -4.54
CA LEU A 440 -18.28 -16.99 -3.63
C LEU A 440 -17.97 -17.47 -2.21
N ALA A 441 -17.42 -16.62 -1.35
CA ALA A 441 -16.86 -17.05 -0.08
C ALA A 441 -17.35 -16.23 1.11
N ASP A 442 -17.57 -16.92 2.22
CA ASP A 442 -17.75 -16.31 3.52
C ASP A 442 -16.41 -15.83 4.08
N GLN A 443 -16.42 -14.82 4.96
CA GLN A 443 -15.20 -14.38 5.62
C GLN A 443 -14.69 -15.47 6.55
N GLN A 444 -13.40 -15.82 6.43
CA GLN A 444 -12.75 -16.85 7.24
C GLN A 444 -11.76 -16.29 8.27
N SER A 445 -11.12 -15.13 8.00
CA SER A 445 -10.19 -14.49 8.94
C SER A 445 -10.11 -12.97 8.77
N GLN A 446 -9.43 -12.28 9.69
CA GLN A 446 -9.09 -10.86 9.56
C GLN A 446 -7.87 -10.61 8.66
N ASP A 447 -7.19 -11.66 8.15
CA ASP A 447 -6.00 -11.50 7.28
C ASP A 447 -6.35 -10.73 6.00
N ASP A 448 -7.59 -10.84 5.55
CA ASP A 448 -8.16 -10.05 4.46
C ASP A 448 -7.89 -8.55 4.64
N PHE A 449 -8.01 -8.06 5.87
CA PHE A 449 -7.82 -6.65 6.20
C PHE A 449 -6.37 -6.19 5.97
N PHE A 450 -5.41 -7.08 6.20
CA PHE A 450 -3.99 -6.83 6.02
C PHE A 450 -3.57 -6.98 4.55
N SER A 451 -4.10 -7.98 3.85
CA SER A 451 -3.81 -8.22 2.43
C SER A 451 -4.57 -7.27 1.48
N ALA A 452 -5.64 -6.63 1.98
CA ALA A 452 -6.64 -5.93 1.17
C ALA A 452 -7.26 -6.83 0.09
N ARG A 453 -7.30 -8.14 0.32
CA ARG A 453 -7.86 -9.16 -0.58
C ARG A 453 -8.78 -10.10 0.17
N ALA A 454 -9.82 -10.57 -0.51
CA ALA A 454 -10.74 -11.56 0.04
C ALA A 454 -10.08 -12.92 0.20
N LEU A 455 -10.48 -13.63 1.27
CA LEU A 455 -10.13 -15.02 1.53
C LEU A 455 -8.62 -15.26 1.42
N THR A 456 -7.90 -14.56 2.29
CA THR A 456 -6.47 -14.74 2.52
C THR A 456 -6.24 -15.47 3.85
N GLY A 457 -4.98 -15.66 4.25
CA GLY A 457 -4.65 -16.48 5.42
C GLY A 457 -4.72 -17.98 5.15
N GLU A 458 -4.93 -18.77 6.20
CA GLU A 458 -4.96 -20.23 6.15
C GLU A 458 -6.01 -20.75 5.15
N ALA A 459 -7.26 -20.31 5.27
CA ALA A 459 -8.32 -20.78 4.37
C ALA A 459 -8.07 -20.40 2.90
N GLY A 460 -7.45 -19.24 2.68
CA GLY A 460 -7.01 -18.81 1.35
C GLY A 460 -5.88 -19.66 0.77
N GLN A 461 -5.02 -20.25 1.59
CA GLN A 461 -3.95 -21.16 1.19
C GLN A 461 -4.51 -22.55 0.83
N HIS A 462 -5.42 -23.09 1.65
CA HIS A 462 -6.14 -24.31 1.32
C HIS A 462 -6.91 -24.19 0.00
N LEU A 463 -7.64 -23.08 -0.18
CA LEU A 463 -8.34 -22.81 -1.44
C LEU A 463 -7.37 -22.74 -2.62
N GLN A 464 -6.23 -22.06 -2.48
CA GLN A 464 -5.24 -21.98 -3.55
C GLN A 464 -4.75 -23.38 -3.96
N ARG A 465 -4.46 -24.24 -2.99
CA ARG A 465 -4.05 -25.62 -3.24
C ARG A 465 -5.12 -26.43 -3.96
N TRP A 466 -6.37 -26.31 -3.53
CA TRP A 466 -7.51 -26.97 -4.18
C TRP A 466 -7.68 -26.50 -5.63
N LEU A 467 -7.59 -25.18 -5.85
CA LEU A 467 -7.65 -24.56 -7.18
C LEU A 467 -6.55 -25.07 -8.12
N GLU A 468 -5.33 -25.26 -7.62
CA GLU A 468 -4.23 -25.86 -8.37
C GLU A 468 -4.53 -27.30 -8.80
N VAL A 469 -5.05 -28.14 -7.89
CA VAL A 469 -5.35 -29.54 -8.21
C VAL A 469 -6.42 -29.68 -9.29
N ILE A 470 -7.43 -28.79 -9.29
CA ILE A 470 -8.45 -28.78 -10.35
C ILE A 470 -8.00 -28.04 -11.63
N GLY A 471 -6.75 -27.58 -11.72
CA GLY A 471 -6.19 -26.93 -12.89
C GLY A 471 -6.64 -25.48 -13.11
N VAL A 472 -6.98 -24.77 -12.03
CA VAL A 472 -7.41 -23.35 -12.02
C VAL A 472 -6.45 -22.52 -11.16
N ASP A 473 -5.18 -22.48 -11.54
CA ASP A 473 -4.09 -21.79 -10.84
C ASP A 473 -4.24 -20.26 -10.74
N GLU A 474 -4.59 -19.61 -11.85
CA GLU A 474 -4.44 -18.16 -12.06
C GLU A 474 -5.69 -17.50 -12.64
N ASN A 475 -6.61 -18.31 -13.16
CA ASN A 475 -7.81 -17.88 -13.86
C ASN A 475 -9.05 -18.04 -12.97
N TYR A 476 -8.99 -17.55 -11.75
CA TYR A 476 -10.12 -17.53 -10.82
C TYR A 476 -10.38 -16.11 -10.31
N ALA A 477 -11.58 -15.87 -9.78
CA ALA A 477 -11.89 -14.72 -8.97
C ALA A 477 -12.57 -15.17 -7.69
N ILE A 478 -12.34 -14.46 -6.59
CA ILE A 478 -13.00 -14.67 -5.31
C ILE A 478 -13.81 -13.41 -5.02
N LEU A 479 -15.08 -13.59 -4.65
CA LEU A 479 -15.97 -12.54 -4.21
C LEU A 479 -16.51 -12.92 -2.83
N ARG A 480 -16.38 -12.02 -1.85
CA ARG A 480 -17.03 -12.23 -0.56
C ARG A 480 -18.54 -12.10 -0.66
N THR A 481 -19.26 -12.90 0.12
CA THR A 481 -20.73 -12.77 0.26
C THR A 481 -21.16 -11.40 0.76
N LEU A 482 -20.34 -10.82 1.65
CA LEU A 482 -20.52 -9.49 2.24
C LEU A 482 -19.20 -8.70 2.24
N PRO A 483 -19.22 -7.40 1.91
CA PRO A 483 -18.05 -6.50 1.92
C PRO A 483 -17.81 -5.86 3.31
N VAL A 484 -18.29 -6.50 4.37
CA VAL A 484 -18.26 -5.99 5.77
C VAL A 484 -17.78 -7.11 6.67
N ASP A 485 -17.31 -6.77 7.86
CA ASP A 485 -16.82 -7.76 8.83
C ASP A 485 -17.99 -8.58 9.38
N THR A 486 -17.89 -9.89 9.20
CA THR A 486 -18.88 -10.89 9.64
C THR A 486 -18.29 -11.87 10.65
N LEU A 487 -17.03 -11.71 11.06
CA LEU A 487 -16.41 -12.62 12.03
C LEU A 487 -17.01 -12.43 13.42
N GLY A 488 -17.65 -13.49 13.92
CA GLY A 488 -18.40 -13.46 15.18
C GLY A 488 -19.86 -13.01 15.04
N MET A 489 -20.36 -12.81 13.81
CA MET A 489 -21.78 -12.63 13.52
C MET A 489 -22.47 -14.00 13.54
N ASP A 490 -23.73 -14.05 14.00
CA ASP A 490 -24.54 -15.25 13.87
C ASP A 490 -24.74 -15.60 12.38
N THR A 491 -24.74 -16.89 12.04
CA THR A 491 -24.85 -17.32 10.63
C THR A 491 -26.19 -16.92 10.01
N GLN A 492 -27.28 -16.91 10.79
CA GLN A 492 -28.60 -16.50 10.31
C GLN A 492 -28.65 -14.99 10.06
N ASP A 493 -28.06 -14.19 10.94
CA ASP A 493 -27.93 -12.73 10.76
C ASP A 493 -27.10 -12.41 9.50
N ALA A 494 -25.99 -13.13 9.30
CA ALA A 494 -25.16 -12.97 8.10
C ALA A 494 -25.93 -13.36 6.81
N LYS A 495 -26.75 -14.41 6.85
CA LYS A 495 -27.65 -14.79 5.75
C LYS A 495 -28.71 -13.72 5.46
N GLU A 496 -29.39 -13.23 6.50
CA GLU A 496 -30.38 -12.16 6.35
C GLU A 496 -29.76 -10.92 5.70
N LEU A 497 -28.58 -10.52 6.17
CA LEU A 497 -27.85 -9.38 5.62
C LEU A 497 -27.43 -9.61 4.17
N ALA A 498 -26.91 -10.80 3.84
CA ALA A 498 -26.45 -11.13 2.50
C ALA A 498 -27.58 -11.29 1.47
N LEU A 499 -28.80 -11.58 1.92
CA LEU A 499 -30.00 -11.76 1.09
C LEU A 499 -30.89 -10.51 1.04
N ASP A 500 -30.53 -9.42 1.74
CA ASP A 500 -31.24 -8.14 1.60
C ASP A 500 -31.32 -7.71 0.14
N LYS A 501 -32.49 -7.21 -0.29
CA LYS A 501 -32.76 -6.87 -1.69
C LYS A 501 -31.76 -5.88 -2.28
N LYS A 502 -31.27 -4.92 -1.49
CA LYS A 502 -30.28 -3.93 -1.94
C LYS A 502 -28.90 -4.59 -2.11
N VAL A 503 -28.54 -5.51 -1.22
CA VAL A 503 -27.27 -6.26 -1.27
C VAL A 503 -27.26 -7.22 -2.46
N VAL A 504 -28.35 -7.96 -2.69
CA VAL A 504 -28.53 -8.82 -3.87
C VAL A 504 -28.45 -8.02 -5.16
N SER A 505 -29.09 -6.84 -5.22
CA SER A 505 -29.01 -5.95 -6.38
C SER A 505 -27.58 -5.49 -6.69
N ALA A 506 -26.82 -5.08 -5.66
CA ALA A 506 -25.40 -4.72 -5.81
C ALA A 506 -24.56 -5.91 -6.30
N ARG A 507 -24.77 -7.10 -5.73
CA ARG A 507 -24.08 -8.34 -6.14
C ARG A 507 -24.37 -8.71 -7.59
N ASN A 508 -25.62 -8.64 -8.03
CA ASN A 508 -26.00 -8.95 -9.42
C ASN A 508 -25.34 -7.99 -10.42
N LYS A 509 -25.13 -6.71 -10.06
CA LYS A 509 -24.33 -5.79 -10.89
C LYS A 509 -22.87 -6.25 -11.00
N ILE A 510 -22.26 -6.70 -9.90
CA ILE A 510 -20.88 -7.23 -9.92
C ILE A 510 -20.79 -8.45 -10.85
N PHE A 511 -21.71 -9.42 -10.75
CA PHE A 511 -21.74 -10.58 -11.64
C PHE A 511 -21.97 -10.19 -13.11
N ALA A 512 -22.84 -9.20 -13.36
CA ALA A 512 -23.05 -8.69 -14.71
C ALA A 512 -21.77 -8.08 -15.31
N GLU A 513 -21.02 -7.28 -14.53
CA GLU A 513 -19.73 -6.72 -14.97
C GLU A 513 -18.65 -7.79 -15.11
N ALA A 514 -18.61 -8.79 -14.22
CA ALA A 514 -17.70 -9.94 -14.34
C ALA A 514 -17.98 -10.76 -15.62
N LYS A 515 -19.26 -10.98 -15.95
CA LYS A 515 -19.68 -11.63 -17.20
C LYS A 515 -19.25 -10.82 -18.42
N LYS A 516 -19.42 -9.50 -18.41
CA LYS A 516 -18.92 -8.61 -19.46
C LYS A 516 -17.39 -8.66 -19.60
N ALA A 517 -16.68 -8.88 -18.50
CA ALA A 517 -15.23 -9.09 -18.48
C ALA A 517 -14.80 -10.52 -18.93
N GLY A 518 -15.76 -11.39 -19.25
CA GLY A 518 -15.52 -12.72 -19.82
C GLY A 518 -15.39 -13.86 -18.82
N ALA A 519 -15.84 -13.70 -17.57
CA ALA A 519 -15.86 -14.80 -16.60
C ALA A 519 -16.88 -15.89 -16.98
N SER A 520 -16.57 -17.16 -16.64
CA SER A 520 -17.33 -18.36 -17.02
C SER A 520 -18.67 -18.56 -16.30
N MET A 521 -18.96 -17.76 -15.27
CA MET A 521 -20.11 -17.91 -14.35
C MET A 521 -20.22 -19.29 -13.67
N LYS A 522 -19.19 -20.13 -13.74
CA LYS A 522 -19.06 -21.32 -12.89
C LYS A 522 -18.67 -20.88 -11.49
N VAL A 523 -19.43 -21.29 -10.49
CA VAL A 523 -19.30 -20.83 -9.12
C VAL A 523 -18.98 -21.98 -8.18
N VAL A 524 -17.99 -21.78 -7.32
CA VAL A 524 -17.80 -22.58 -6.10
C VAL A 524 -18.26 -21.73 -4.92
N THR A 525 -19.02 -22.30 -4.01
CA THR A 525 -19.39 -21.64 -2.77
C THR A 525 -18.50 -22.13 -1.64
N LEU A 526 -17.99 -21.23 -0.80
CA LEU A 526 -17.24 -21.57 0.40
C LEU A 526 -17.95 -21.00 1.63
N GLY A 527 -18.54 -21.89 2.42
CA GLY A 527 -19.28 -21.55 3.64
C GLY A 527 -20.81 -21.45 3.48
N PRO A 528 -21.55 -21.50 4.60
CA PRO A 528 -23.01 -21.66 4.61
C PRO A 528 -23.77 -20.42 4.14
N VAL A 529 -23.22 -19.21 4.27
CA VAL A 529 -23.86 -17.99 3.74
C VAL A 529 -23.64 -17.94 2.22
N ALA A 530 -22.47 -18.33 1.72
CA ALA A 530 -22.18 -18.41 0.30
C ALA A 530 -23.08 -19.39 -0.44
N GLU A 531 -23.32 -20.56 0.14
CA GLU A 531 -24.26 -21.55 -0.40
C GLU A 531 -25.66 -20.98 -0.59
N GLU A 532 -26.17 -20.28 0.43
CA GLU A 532 -27.51 -19.70 0.38
C GLU A 532 -27.58 -18.52 -0.60
N VAL A 533 -26.56 -17.66 -0.60
CA VAL A 533 -26.47 -16.52 -1.51
C VAL A 533 -26.47 -16.97 -2.96
N ALA A 534 -25.78 -18.07 -3.31
CA ALA A 534 -25.70 -18.55 -4.69
C ALA A 534 -27.09 -18.85 -5.29
N LYS A 535 -28.06 -19.29 -4.47
CA LYS A 535 -29.45 -19.53 -4.89
C LYS A 535 -30.18 -18.27 -5.36
N SER A 536 -29.68 -17.08 -5.00
CA SER A 536 -30.27 -15.77 -5.34
C SER A 536 -29.65 -15.12 -6.58
N ILE A 537 -28.64 -15.73 -7.19
CA ILE A 537 -27.90 -15.15 -8.32
C ILE A 537 -28.34 -15.84 -9.61
N ASP A 538 -28.91 -15.06 -10.53
CA ASP A 538 -29.36 -15.59 -11.81
C ASP A 538 -28.19 -15.88 -12.75
N GLY A 539 -28.25 -17.01 -13.45
CA GLY A 539 -27.35 -17.33 -14.55
C GLY A 539 -25.93 -17.75 -14.14
N ILE A 540 -25.77 -18.24 -12.91
CA ILE A 540 -24.57 -18.95 -12.46
C ILE A 540 -24.78 -20.47 -12.48
N ASP A 541 -23.69 -21.22 -12.56
CA ASP A 541 -23.63 -22.68 -12.47
C ASP A 541 -22.81 -23.05 -11.23
N VAL A 542 -23.46 -23.48 -10.15
CA VAL A 542 -22.76 -23.88 -8.92
C VAL A 542 -22.19 -25.29 -9.11
N VAL A 543 -20.86 -25.38 -9.21
CA VAL A 543 -20.16 -26.63 -9.54
C VAL A 543 -19.65 -27.39 -8.32
N ALA A 544 -19.49 -26.70 -7.19
CA ALA A 544 -19.11 -27.31 -5.91
C ALA A 544 -19.49 -26.42 -4.73
N HIS A 545 -19.69 -27.05 -3.58
CA HIS A 545 -19.75 -26.42 -2.28
C HIS A 545 -18.58 -26.93 -1.43
N LEU A 546 -17.89 -26.02 -0.75
CA LEU A 546 -16.80 -26.33 0.16
C LEU A 546 -17.17 -25.80 1.55
N ASP A 547 -17.05 -26.67 2.55
CA ASP A 547 -17.05 -26.23 3.93
C ASP A 547 -15.77 -25.41 4.26
N ALA A 548 -15.85 -24.58 5.30
CA ALA A 548 -14.67 -23.88 5.82
C ALA A 548 -13.58 -24.89 6.20
N PRO A 549 -12.28 -24.63 5.92
CA PRO A 549 -11.19 -25.53 6.31
C PRO A 549 -11.11 -25.84 7.80
N SER A 550 -11.55 -24.90 8.64
CA SER A 550 -11.63 -25.06 10.10
C SER A 550 -12.85 -25.86 10.56
N SER A 551 -13.76 -26.23 9.65
CA SER A 551 -14.91 -27.07 9.98
C SER A 551 -14.46 -28.51 10.23
N LYS A 552 -15.28 -29.25 10.99
CA LYS A 552 -15.01 -30.67 11.30
C LYS A 552 -15.09 -31.59 10.07
N ASN A 553 -15.53 -31.08 8.91
CA ASN A 553 -15.72 -31.82 7.67
C ASN A 553 -14.57 -31.52 6.69
N ALA A 554 -13.33 -31.82 7.09
CA ALA A 554 -12.16 -31.62 6.23
C ALA A 554 -12.16 -32.50 4.96
N SER A 555 -13.10 -33.43 4.81
CA SER A 555 -13.19 -34.35 3.66
C SER A 555 -13.38 -33.65 2.31
N ASP A 556 -13.99 -32.46 2.30
CA ASP A 556 -14.16 -31.68 1.06
C ASP A 556 -12.80 -31.19 0.49
N TRP A 557 -11.79 -31.13 1.35
CA TRP A 557 -10.43 -30.73 1.01
C TRP A 557 -9.52 -31.93 0.67
N ASP A 558 -10.02 -33.17 0.76
CA ASP A 558 -9.24 -34.39 0.46
C ASP A 558 -8.85 -34.48 -1.03
N ALA A 559 -9.56 -33.78 -1.92
CA ALA A 559 -9.12 -33.62 -3.31
C ALA A 559 -7.83 -32.77 -3.43
N ALA A 560 -7.44 -32.03 -2.38
CA ALA A 560 -6.27 -31.15 -2.33
C ALA A 560 -5.08 -31.73 -1.56
N ALA A 561 -5.30 -32.81 -0.79
CA ALA A 561 -4.30 -33.63 -0.11
C ALA A 561 -3.65 -34.63 -1.09
#